data_AF-A0A3M8EM17-F1
#
_entry.id   AF-A0A3M8EM17-F1
#
_cell.length_a   1.000
_cell.length_b   1.000
_cell.length_c   1.000
_cell.angle_alpha   90.00
_cell.angle_beta   90.00
_cell.angle_gamma   90.00
#
_symmetry.space_group_name_H-M   'P 1'
#
loop_
_entity.id
_entity.type
_entity.pdbx_description
1 polymer ?
#
loop_
_entity_poly.entity_id
_entity_poly.type
_entity_poly.pdbx_seq_one_letter_code
_entity_poly.pdbx_strand_id
1 'polypeptide(L)'
;MDAQGLTSSQRKLIMWYKVKELKSKGLHCVRIAHELGLHRHTVEKYVRMTLEEFQASQAYERDFKHKLDIFEEEVKKKLIKAPYLSCRQVHDHLREGHADFPEVSEKTVFNFVMRIRALPMCVLREKRSAVEREG
;
A
#
# COMPACT_ATOMS: atom_id res chain seq x y z
N MET A 1 16.60 -14.25 2.86
CA MET A 1 15.48 -13.91 3.77
C MET A 1 14.54 -13.04 2.97
N ASP A 2 13.50 -13.65 2.44
CA ASP A 2 12.67 -13.07 1.40
C ASP A 2 11.64 -12.13 2.04
N ALA A 3 11.72 -10.84 1.69
CA ALA A 3 11.02 -9.73 2.32
C ALA A 3 9.49 -9.69 2.05
N GLN A 4 8.88 -10.81 1.67
CA GLN A 4 7.51 -10.86 1.14
C GLN A 4 6.40 -10.94 2.21
N GLY A 5 6.75 -11.05 3.50
CA GLY A 5 5.77 -11.14 4.61
C GLY A 5 5.80 -10.02 5.66
N LEU A 6 6.69 -9.03 5.51
CA LEU A 6 6.86 -7.99 6.54
C LEU A 6 5.72 -6.97 6.51
N THR A 7 5.10 -6.74 7.67
CA THR A 7 4.14 -5.65 7.87
C THR A 7 4.82 -4.31 7.63
N SER A 8 4.04 -3.31 7.26
CA SER A 8 4.49 -1.93 7.05
C SER A 8 5.24 -1.37 8.26
N SER A 9 4.77 -1.66 9.49
CA SER A 9 5.47 -1.30 10.73
C SER A 9 6.83 -2.00 10.88
N GLN A 10 6.91 -3.29 10.55
CA GLN A 10 8.17 -4.05 10.60
C GLN A 10 9.21 -3.53 9.59
N ARG A 11 8.79 -3.14 8.38
CA ARG A 11 9.69 -2.54 7.38
C ARG A 11 10.29 -1.23 7.86
N LYS A 12 9.48 -0.38 8.51
CA LYS A 12 9.94 0.89 9.08
C LYS A 12 10.92 0.66 10.23
N LEU A 13 10.68 -0.34 11.07
CA LEU A 13 11.59 -0.72 12.14
C LEU A 13 12.95 -1.18 11.60
N ILE A 14 12.96 -2.03 10.57
CA ILE A 14 14.19 -2.46 9.89
C ILE A 14 14.95 -1.24 9.32
N MET A 15 14.23 -0.29 8.71
CA MET A 15 14.84 0.96 8.22
C MET A 15 15.48 1.78 9.35
N TRP A 16 14.82 1.92 10.50
CA TRP A 16 15.39 2.63 11.65
C TRP A 16 16.67 1.98 12.16
N TYR A 17 16.68 0.64 12.32
CA TYR A 17 17.88 -0.10 12.72
C TYR A 17 19.03 0.08 11.73
N LYS A 18 18.75 0.00 10.41
CA LYS A 18 19.78 0.24 9.38
C LYS A 18 20.37 1.65 9.45
N VAL A 19 19.55 2.67 9.70
CA VAL A 19 20.03 4.05 9.87
C VAL A 19 20.96 4.14 11.09
N LYS A 20 20.59 3.54 12.22
CA LYS A 20 21.43 3.51 13.43
C LYS A 20 22.74 2.77 13.21
N GLU A 21 22.70 1.62 12.54
CA GLU A 21 23.89 0.83 12.20
C GLU A 21 24.86 1.62 11.33
N LEU A 22 24.38 2.25 10.25
CA LEU A 22 25.20 3.09 9.38
C LEU A 22 25.75 4.32 10.11
N LYS A 23 24.98 4.87 11.05
CA LYS A 23 25.46 5.97 11.89
C LYS A 23 26.57 5.53 12.85
N SER A 24 26.46 4.35 13.46
CA SER A 24 27.51 3.76 14.31
C SER A 24 28.77 3.44 13.52
N LYS A 25 28.65 3.13 12.22
CA LYS A 25 29.78 2.99 11.28
C LYS A 25 30.44 4.33 10.91
N GLY A 26 29.95 5.46 11.41
CA GLY A 26 30.53 6.78 11.17
C GLY A 26 30.09 7.46 9.87
N LEU A 27 29.07 6.94 9.17
CA LEU A 27 28.59 7.57 7.93
C LEU A 27 27.87 8.89 8.21
N HIS A 28 28.05 9.84 7.28
CA HIS A 28 27.33 11.11 7.32
C HIS A 28 25.87 10.94 6.92
N CYS A 29 24.96 11.71 7.54
CA CYS A 29 23.52 11.58 7.35
C CYS A 29 23.08 11.72 5.88
N VAL A 30 23.77 12.54 5.09
CA VAL A 30 23.50 12.70 3.65
C VAL A 30 23.84 11.43 2.87
N ARG A 31 24.95 10.76 3.21
CA ARG A 31 25.36 9.51 2.55
C ARG A 31 24.39 8.37 2.87
N ILE A 32 23.98 8.28 4.14
CA ILE A 32 22.96 7.32 4.60
C ILE A 32 21.62 7.55 3.88
N ALA A 33 21.21 8.82 3.72
CA ALA A 33 20.00 9.19 2.99
C ALA A 33 20.05 8.72 1.53
N HIS A 34 21.17 8.94 0.85
CA HIS A 34 21.37 8.51 -0.53
C HIS A 34 21.40 6.97 -0.66
N GLU A 35 22.08 6.29 0.26
CA GLU A 35 22.20 4.82 0.25
C GLU A 35 20.88 4.10 0.54
N LEU A 36 20.04 4.67 1.41
CA LEU A 36 18.74 4.10 1.75
C LEU A 36 17.58 4.65 0.90
N GLY A 37 17.83 5.63 0.02
CA GLY A 37 16.79 6.33 -0.73
C GLY A 37 15.80 7.09 0.16
N LEU A 38 16.24 7.55 1.33
CA LEU A 38 15.41 8.28 2.30
C LEU A 38 15.66 9.79 2.23
N HIS A 39 14.66 10.57 2.66
CA HIS A 39 14.84 12.02 2.80
C HIS A 39 15.83 12.35 3.93
N ARG A 40 16.72 13.34 3.73
CA ARG A 40 17.76 13.73 4.72
C ARG A 40 17.19 14.00 6.11
N HIS A 41 16.07 14.73 6.19
CA HIS A 41 15.40 15.02 7.46
C HIS A 41 14.83 13.77 8.15
N THR A 42 14.43 12.75 7.40
CA THR A 42 13.98 11.47 7.97
C THR A 42 15.14 10.75 8.65
N VAL A 43 16.31 10.72 8.00
CA VAL A 43 17.53 10.15 8.57
C VAL A 43 17.97 10.92 9.81
N GLU A 44 17.98 12.25 9.75
CA GLU A 44 18.35 13.11 10.89
C GLU A 44 17.39 12.89 12.08
N LYS A 45 16.09 12.80 11.81
CA LYS A 45 15.08 12.46 12.81
C LYS A 45 15.34 11.08 13.43
N TYR A 46 15.58 10.05 12.62
CA TYR A 46 15.82 8.69 13.12
C TYR A 46 17.12 8.57 13.91
N VAL A 47 18.16 9.32 13.54
CA VAL A 47 19.42 9.37 14.28
C VAL A 47 19.22 9.97 15.67
N ARG A 48 18.41 11.02 15.81
CA ARG A 48 18.14 11.68 17.09
C ARG A 48 17.19 10.89 18.00
N MET A 49 16.29 10.13 17.42
CA MET A 49 15.21 9.42 18.13
C MET A 49 15.69 8.09 18.74
N THR A 50 15.21 7.74 19.93
CA THR A 50 15.42 6.42 20.55
C THR A 50 14.45 5.37 19.99
N LEU A 51 14.66 4.09 20.32
CA LEU A 51 13.78 3.01 19.87
C LEU A 51 12.35 3.18 20.43
N GLU A 52 12.22 3.53 21.71
CA GLU A 52 10.94 3.74 22.38
C GLU A 52 10.19 4.93 21.78
N GLU A 53 10.87 6.05 21.56
CA GLU A 53 10.28 7.21 20.88
C GLU A 53 9.89 6.87 19.44
N PHE A 54 10.66 6.04 18.74
CA PHE A 54 10.34 5.61 17.38
C PHE A 54 9.09 4.73 17.35
N GLN A 55 8.98 3.76 18.25
CA GLN A 55 7.80 2.89 18.38
C GLN A 55 6.56 3.68 18.81
N ALA A 56 6.70 4.66 19.70
CA ALA A 56 5.63 5.57 20.10
C ALA A 56 5.32 6.65 19.05
N SER A 57 6.16 6.81 18.02
CA SER A 57 5.95 7.84 17.01
C SER A 57 4.85 7.45 16.01
N GLN A 58 4.08 8.44 15.58
CA GLN A 58 3.15 8.29 14.45
C GLN A 58 3.85 7.81 13.16
N ALA A 59 5.17 7.97 13.01
CA ALA A 59 5.87 7.46 11.84
C ALA A 59 5.80 5.93 11.79
N TYR A 60 5.87 5.26 12.93
CA TYR A 60 5.72 3.82 13.08
C TYR A 60 4.26 3.40 12.85
N GLU A 61 3.31 4.05 13.53
CA GLU A 61 1.88 3.71 13.48
C GLU A 61 1.13 4.10 12.20
N ARG A 62 1.66 5.01 11.36
CA ARG A 62 1.00 5.44 10.12
C ARG A 62 0.96 4.33 9.07
N ASP A 63 0.07 3.39 9.27
CA ASP A 63 -0.58 2.66 8.21
C ASP A 63 -1.77 3.49 7.76
N PHE A 64 -1.61 4.19 6.64
CA PHE A 64 -2.75 4.77 5.94
C PHE A 64 -3.63 3.62 5.45
N LYS A 65 -4.46 3.08 6.33
CA LYS A 65 -5.64 2.30 5.93
C LYS A 65 -6.52 3.29 5.18
N HIS A 66 -6.63 3.14 3.87
CA HIS A 66 -7.51 3.99 3.09
C HIS A 66 -8.93 3.68 3.53
N LYS A 67 -9.79 4.68 3.61
CA LYS A 67 -11.21 4.48 3.95
C LYS A 67 -11.88 3.42 3.05
N LEU A 68 -11.38 3.28 1.82
CA LEU A 68 -11.87 2.32 0.84
C LEU A 68 -11.29 0.91 0.99
N ASP A 69 -10.22 0.70 1.77
CA ASP A 69 -9.59 -0.62 1.94
C ASP A 69 -10.57 -1.64 2.57
N ILE A 70 -11.56 -1.18 3.35
CA ILE A 70 -12.62 -2.02 3.92
C ILE A 70 -13.44 -2.70 2.81
N PHE A 71 -13.63 -2.01 1.67
CA PHE A 71 -14.41 -2.50 0.53
C PHE A 71 -13.54 -3.25 -0.49
N GLU A 72 -12.25 -3.43 -0.24
CA GLU A 72 -11.31 -4.01 -1.21
C GLU A 72 -11.74 -5.42 -1.63
N GLU A 73 -12.14 -6.26 -0.69
CA GLU A 73 -12.57 -7.63 -0.97
C GLU A 73 -13.87 -7.71 -1.77
N GLU A 74 -14.82 -6.80 -1.49
CA GLU A 74 -16.09 -6.74 -2.21
C GLU A 74 -15.87 -6.26 -3.66
N VAL A 75 -15.10 -5.18 -3.84
CA VAL A 75 -14.78 -4.63 -5.15
C VAL A 75 -13.94 -5.61 -5.97
N LYS A 76 -12.98 -6.32 -5.35
CA LYS A 76 -12.25 -7.42 -6.00
C LYS A 76 -13.19 -8.48 -6.53
N LYS A 77 -14.08 -9.03 -5.70
CA LYS A 77 -15.06 -10.06 -6.14
C LYS A 77 -15.93 -9.55 -7.27
N LYS A 78 -16.33 -8.28 -7.23
CA LYS A 78 -17.16 -7.65 -8.25
C LYS A 78 -16.41 -7.47 -9.57
N LEU A 79 -15.18 -6.98 -9.54
CA LEU A 79 -14.31 -6.81 -10.71
C LEU A 79 -13.89 -8.16 -11.32
N ILE A 80 -13.71 -9.20 -10.49
CA ILE A 80 -13.46 -10.57 -10.98
C ILE A 80 -14.66 -11.08 -11.78
N LYS A 81 -15.90 -10.81 -11.34
CA LYS A 81 -17.13 -11.21 -12.05
C LYS A 81 -17.40 -10.36 -13.29
N ALA A 82 -17.19 -9.05 -13.20
CA ALA A 82 -17.46 -8.09 -14.27
C ALA A 82 -16.28 -7.10 -14.42
N PRO A 83 -15.23 -7.45 -15.18
CA PRO A 83 -14.03 -6.63 -15.31
C PRO A 83 -14.25 -5.32 -16.08
N TYR A 84 -15.31 -5.26 -16.89
CA TYR A 84 -15.69 -4.12 -17.73
C TYR A 84 -16.39 -2.98 -16.97
N LEU A 85 -16.66 -3.12 -15.67
CA LEU A 85 -17.35 -2.09 -14.89
C LEU A 85 -16.53 -0.81 -14.80
N SER A 86 -17.14 0.33 -15.10
CA SER A 86 -16.49 1.64 -14.92
C SER A 86 -16.31 1.97 -13.44
N CYS A 87 -15.34 2.84 -13.13
CA CYS A 87 -15.10 3.29 -11.75
C CYS A 87 -16.35 3.97 -11.14
N ARG A 88 -17.15 4.64 -11.98
CA ARG A 88 -18.44 5.23 -11.60
C ARG A 88 -19.46 4.18 -11.19
N GLN A 89 -19.61 3.10 -11.97
CA GLN A 89 -20.52 2.00 -11.63
C GLN A 89 -20.07 1.25 -10.36
N VAL A 90 -18.77 1.17 -10.11
CA VAL A 90 -18.25 0.62 -8.85
C VAL A 90 -18.58 1.54 -7.69
N HIS A 91 -18.42 2.86 -7.85
CA HIS A 91 -18.80 3.86 -6.84
C HIS A 91 -20.29 3.79 -6.49
N ASP A 92 -21.16 3.80 -7.51
CA ASP A 92 -22.61 3.80 -7.31
C ASP A 92 -23.04 2.53 -6.58
N HIS A 93 -22.43 1.38 -6.89
CA HIS A 93 -22.71 0.16 -6.17
C HIS A 93 -22.26 0.17 -4.70
N LEU A 94 -21.08 0.73 -4.42
CA LEU A 94 -20.61 0.84 -3.03
C LEU A 94 -21.51 1.77 -2.23
N ARG A 95 -22.01 2.83 -2.88
CA ARG A 95 -22.95 3.78 -2.28
C ARG A 95 -24.32 3.16 -2.02
N GLU A 96 -24.82 2.32 -2.95
CA GLU A 96 -26.09 1.62 -2.80
C GLU A 96 -26.04 0.48 -1.79
N GLY A 97 -24.90 -0.22 -1.69
CA GLY A 97 -24.71 -1.36 -0.81
C GLY A 97 -24.43 -1.00 0.65
N HIS A 98 -23.95 0.22 0.92
CA HIS A 98 -23.52 0.66 2.25
C HIS A 98 -24.07 2.04 2.60
N ALA A 99 -24.96 2.09 3.59
CA ALA A 99 -25.54 3.35 4.09
C ALA A 99 -24.50 4.28 4.77
N ASP A 100 -23.36 3.74 5.21
CA ASP A 100 -22.25 4.46 5.85
C ASP A 100 -21.06 4.64 4.90
N PHE A 101 -21.33 4.80 3.59
CA PHE A 101 -20.27 4.97 2.60
C PHE A 101 -19.56 6.32 2.81
N PRO A 102 -18.23 6.36 2.99
CA PRO A 102 -17.50 7.59 3.23
C PRO A 102 -17.59 8.51 2.01
N GLU A 103 -17.80 9.81 2.23
CA GLU A 103 -17.76 10.81 1.16
C GLU A 103 -16.35 10.86 0.54
N VAL A 104 -16.21 10.25 -0.63
CA VAL A 104 -14.96 10.14 -1.37
C VAL A 104 -15.11 10.79 -2.74
N SER A 105 -14.08 11.49 -3.19
CA SER A 105 -14.02 12.00 -4.57
C SER A 105 -13.95 10.86 -5.57
N GLU A 106 -14.56 11.05 -6.74
CA GLU A 106 -14.46 10.13 -7.89
C GLU A 106 -13.01 9.74 -8.21
N LYS A 107 -12.06 10.67 -8.04
CA LYS A 107 -10.63 10.42 -8.25
C LYS A 107 -10.05 9.41 -7.26
N THR A 108 -10.50 9.43 -6.01
CA THR A 108 -10.07 8.47 -4.98
C THR A 108 -10.57 7.07 -5.30
N VAL A 109 -11.82 6.95 -5.76
CA VAL A 109 -12.39 5.68 -6.21
C VAL A 109 -11.68 5.18 -7.46
N PHE A 110 -11.40 6.07 -8.41
CA PHE A 110 -10.64 5.72 -9.61
C PHE A 110 -9.27 5.13 -9.25
N ASN A 111 -8.49 5.81 -8.41
CA ASN A 111 -7.18 5.32 -7.96
C ASN A 111 -7.29 3.96 -7.24
N PHE A 112 -8.31 3.80 -6.41
CA PHE A 112 -8.58 2.54 -5.70
C PHE A 112 -8.91 1.38 -6.66
N VAL A 113 -9.81 1.60 -7.62
CA VAL A 113 -10.18 0.61 -8.64
C VAL A 113 -8.99 0.28 -9.54
N MET A 114 -8.21 1.28 -9.94
CA MET A 114 -6.98 1.06 -10.72
C MET A 114 -5.96 0.23 -9.93
N ARG A 115 -5.80 0.49 -8.62
CA ARG A 115 -4.94 -0.32 -7.75
C ARG A 115 -5.39 -1.79 -7.71
N ILE A 116 -6.69 -2.04 -7.61
CA ILE A 116 -7.24 -3.40 -7.61
C ILE A 116 -7.06 -4.09 -8.96
N ARG A 117 -7.25 -3.38 -10.07
CA ARG A 117 -7.02 -3.91 -11.43
C ARG A 117 -5.56 -4.28 -11.70
N ALA A 118 -4.62 -3.52 -11.12
CA ALA A 118 -3.20 -3.81 -11.21
C ALA A 118 -2.78 -5.07 -10.41
N LEU A 119 -3.66 -5.62 -9.55
CA LEU A 119 -3.35 -6.86 -8.84
C LEU A 119 -3.38 -8.06 -9.80
N PRO A 120 -2.42 -9.01 -9.67
CA PRO A 120 -2.30 -10.16 -10.58
C PRO A 120 -3.57 -11.00 -10.72
N MET A 121 -4.39 -11.05 -9.66
CA MET A 121 -5.64 -11.81 -9.61
C MET A 121 -6.69 -11.38 -10.64
N CYS A 122 -6.68 -10.11 -11.08
CA CYS A 122 -7.65 -9.61 -12.07
C CYS A 122 -7.28 -9.99 -13.52
N VAL A 123 -6.00 -10.33 -13.77
CA VAL A 123 -5.44 -10.62 -15.11
C VAL A 123 -5.60 -12.11 -15.48
N LEU A 124 -5.84 -12.99 -14.51
CA LEU A 124 -5.85 -14.45 -14.73
C LEU A 124 -7.09 -14.96 -15.51
N ARG A 125 -8.11 -14.13 -15.73
CA ARG A 125 -9.34 -14.57 -16.40
C ARG A 125 -9.30 -14.45 -17.93
N GLU A 126 -8.42 -13.64 -18.50
CA GLU A 126 -8.29 -13.57 -19.98
C GLU A 126 -7.64 -14.83 -20.58
N LYS A 127 -6.90 -15.61 -19.78
CA LYS A 127 -6.26 -16.85 -20.28
C LYS A 127 -7.16 -18.09 -20.30
N ARG A 128 -8.39 -18.03 -19.76
CA ARG A 128 -9.29 -19.20 -19.71
C ARG A 128 -10.33 -19.20 -20.84
N SER A 129 -10.73 -18.03 -21.35
CA SER A 129 -11.71 -17.90 -22.43
C SER A 129 -11.15 -18.11 -23.84
N ALA A 130 -9.83 -18.30 -23.98
CA ALA A 130 -9.19 -18.65 -25.25
C ALA A 130 -9.02 -20.18 -25.44
N VAL A 131 -9.30 -21.00 -24.42
CA VAL A 131 -9.16 -22.47 -24.46
C VAL A 131 -10.51 -23.20 -24.69
N GLU A 132 -11.62 -22.47 -24.82
CA GLU A 132 -12.95 -23.05 -25.11
C GLU A 132 -13.45 -22.74 -26.54
N ARG A 133 -12.56 -22.33 -27.44
CA ARG A 133 -12.87 -22.15 -28.89
C ARG A 133 -12.01 -23.01 -29.83
N GLU A 134 -11.26 -23.96 -29.29
CA GLU A 134 -10.52 -24.98 -30.04
C GLU A 134 -10.81 -26.37 -29.46
N GLY A 135 -12.07 -26.79 -29.49
CA GLY A 135 -12.52 -28.13 -29.10
C GLY A 135 -13.77 -28.52 -29.85
#